data_AF-A0A4V2M919-F1
#
_entry.id   AF-A0A4V2M919-F1
#
_cell.length_a   1.000
_cell.length_b   1.000
_cell.length_c   1.000
_cell.angle_alpha   90.00
_cell.angle_beta   90.00
_cell.angle_gamma   90.00
#
_symmetry.space_group_name_H-M   'P 1'
#
loop_
_entity.id
_entity.type
_entity.pdbx_description
1 polymer ?
#
loop_
_entity_poly.entity_id
_entity_poly.type
_entity_poly.pdbx_seq_one_letter_code
_entity_poly.pdbx_strand_id
1 'polypeptide(L)'
;MQRRTFLAGSLTTLTVGALHSTTQHPTAAASAAGATVDDDFLTVLTDANQKQIPLVLGNYQNASDSIRTVARKARRLISGYVWGRSSYHHDASLLAPLQWLVEQLAARQHDDGLYDVGNLHSPPDSAFAIQDVCMLYALLDADDQPATLPHRAILEQVLRKAGPALASGGVHTPNHRWEVSAALARTHHLFPDRRYAARIDDWLDEGIDATPEGFYSERSSTYAAEVTNPCLLTIAWLRDKPELLGYVRRNLDSTLYLLEPNGEVDTTASRRQDQKGIREVWWYLTQYRELALRDRDGRFATVAKSIEQRGTGELGDFLAEVLERPELSAVLPAAEPVPTDFAEHFPTQGSARIRRGDRTATVFGGTDFHDLPVISSGLSTNPTFFKLRQGAAILDSVRLSPQFFSTGHFRSDGLRRTGDRSFKLADEVKVPYHLPLPKRYRRKDGLYALTPDGRFYASMDFPHRPKQYRTLRTEVTVVEVGNGFDLTFDLDGDETSYAIELCFRPGGTLAGVEALDAPGNYQLVGGTGSYTVGSNRIEFGPGSGAARVGMDPGERYTYLGGNLTPDGLRVYLTGRIPTRQVLRLRTA
;
A
#
# COMPACT_ATOMS: atom_id res chain seq x y z
N MET A 1 48.76 3.17 27.21
CA MET A 1 48.67 2.55 28.56
C MET A 1 47.20 2.27 28.79
N GLN A 2 46.66 1.06 29.02
CA GLN A 2 47.16 -0.26 29.44
C GLN A 2 46.45 -1.31 28.56
N ARG A 3 47.11 -1.94 27.57
CA ARG A 3 47.57 -3.35 27.56
C ARG A 3 47.07 -4.28 28.68
N ARG A 4 46.34 -5.33 28.30
CA ARG A 4 46.42 -6.69 28.88
C ARG A 4 46.26 -7.74 27.75
N THR A 5 47.37 -8.19 27.15
CA THR A 5 48.07 -9.50 27.35
C THR A 5 47.31 -10.74 26.85
N PHE A 6 47.79 -11.21 25.69
CA PHE A 6 47.72 -12.59 25.21
C PHE A 6 48.60 -13.50 26.09
N LEU A 7 48.17 -14.76 26.28
CA LEU A 7 49.06 -15.89 26.53
C LEU A 7 48.68 -17.02 25.58
N ALA A 8 49.65 -17.38 24.74
CA ALA A 8 49.65 -18.53 23.87
C ALA A 8 50.09 -19.78 24.65
N GLY A 9 49.55 -20.94 24.28
CA GLY A 9 49.91 -22.25 24.80
C GLY A 9 49.56 -23.36 23.80
N SER A 10 50.47 -23.53 22.84
CA SER A 10 50.83 -24.68 22.00
C SER A 10 49.94 -25.94 21.90
N LEU A 11 49.44 -26.15 20.67
CA LEU A 11 49.51 -27.36 19.81
C LEU A 11 49.90 -28.73 20.43
N THR A 12 49.02 -29.72 20.24
CA THR A 12 49.38 -31.04 19.69
C THR A 12 48.17 -31.77 19.07
N THR A 13 48.22 -31.95 17.74
CA THR A 13 47.78 -33.08 16.91
C THR A 13 46.46 -33.84 17.13
N LEU A 14 45.55 -33.65 16.15
CA LEU A 14 44.84 -34.64 15.31
C LEU A 14 44.22 -35.89 15.96
N THR A 15 42.89 -36.02 15.82
CA THR A 15 42.24 -37.20 15.20
C THR A 15 40.81 -36.87 14.75
N VAL A 16 40.43 -37.53 13.66
CA VAL A 16 39.21 -37.40 12.87
C VAL A 16 38.02 -38.06 13.58
N GLY A 17 36.84 -37.43 13.43
CA GLY A 17 35.56 -38.15 13.35
C GLY A 17 34.78 -38.30 14.65
N ALA A 18 33.75 -37.48 14.83
CA ALA A 18 32.45 -37.91 15.35
C ALA A 18 31.42 -36.76 15.22
N LEU A 19 30.50 -36.98 14.28
CA LEU A 19 29.11 -36.53 14.25
C LEU A 19 28.66 -35.73 15.49
N HIS A 20 28.55 -34.41 15.34
CA HIS A 20 27.71 -33.63 16.23
C HIS A 20 26.28 -33.68 15.69
N SER A 21 25.47 -34.48 16.37
CA SER A 21 24.01 -34.42 16.33
C SER A 21 23.58 -33.03 16.82
N THR A 22 23.33 -32.12 15.88
CA THR A 22 22.49 -30.96 16.15
C THR A 22 21.06 -31.46 16.30
N THR A 23 20.52 -31.29 17.50
CA THR A 23 19.11 -31.47 17.81
C THR A 23 18.28 -30.61 16.86
N GLN A 24 17.73 -31.26 15.82
CA GLN A 24 16.68 -30.69 14.98
C GLN A 24 15.46 -30.42 15.87
N HIS A 25 15.15 -29.15 16.08
CA HIS A 25 13.75 -28.80 16.23
C HIS A 25 13.03 -29.15 14.91
N PRO A 26 11.82 -29.70 14.93
CA PRO A 26 11.12 -30.06 13.71
C PRO A 26 10.90 -28.78 12.90
N THR A 27 11.59 -28.67 11.77
CA THR A 27 11.29 -27.66 10.77
C THR A 27 9.87 -27.89 10.27
N ALA A 28 9.16 -26.84 9.87
CA ALA A 28 7.79 -26.92 9.35
C ALA A 28 7.63 -27.92 8.17
N ALA A 29 8.73 -28.27 7.50
CA ALA A 29 8.80 -29.33 6.50
C ALA A 29 8.44 -30.73 7.07
N ALA A 30 8.77 -31.02 8.33
CA ALA A 30 8.43 -32.30 8.98
C ALA A 30 6.93 -32.43 9.34
N SER A 31 6.19 -31.31 9.45
CA SER A 31 4.73 -31.34 9.64
C SER A 31 3.92 -31.41 8.34
N ALA A 32 4.54 -31.19 7.18
CA ALA A 32 3.85 -31.17 5.89
C ALA A 32 3.56 -32.57 5.33
N ALA A 33 4.32 -33.60 5.74
CA ALA A 33 4.22 -34.97 5.22
C ALA A 33 2.89 -35.71 5.54
N GLY A 34 1.92 -35.04 6.18
CA GLY A 34 0.61 -35.62 6.51
C GLY A 34 -0.58 -34.65 6.38
N ALA A 35 -0.39 -33.44 5.83
CA ALA A 35 -1.49 -32.51 5.64
C ALA A 35 -2.24 -32.82 4.33
N THR A 36 -3.57 -32.91 4.40
CA THR A 36 -4.43 -33.08 3.22
C THR A 36 -4.27 -31.87 2.29
N VAL A 37 -4.11 -32.12 1.00
CA VAL A 37 -4.02 -31.09 -0.05
C VAL A 37 -5.40 -30.54 -0.39
N ASP A 38 -5.48 -29.23 -0.61
CA ASP A 38 -6.65 -28.49 -1.08
C ASP A 38 -6.68 -28.50 -2.62
N ASP A 39 -7.29 -29.54 -3.18
CA ASP A 39 -7.39 -29.74 -4.63
C ASP A 39 -8.17 -28.62 -5.34
N ASP A 40 -9.18 -28.05 -4.68
CA ASP A 40 -9.98 -26.95 -5.23
C ASP A 40 -9.12 -25.70 -5.40
N PHE A 41 -8.34 -25.35 -4.38
CA PHE A 41 -7.39 -24.24 -4.44
C PHE A 41 -6.36 -24.42 -5.56
N LEU A 42 -5.75 -25.61 -5.67
CA LEU A 42 -4.80 -25.90 -6.75
C LEU A 42 -5.45 -25.82 -8.13
N THR A 43 -6.71 -26.23 -8.26
CA THR A 43 -7.47 -26.13 -9.51
C THR A 43 -7.69 -24.67 -9.89
N VAL A 44 -8.07 -23.80 -8.94
CA VAL A 44 -8.22 -22.35 -9.16
C VAL A 44 -6.92 -21.73 -9.68
N LEU A 45 -5.77 -22.03 -9.05
CA LEU A 45 -4.49 -21.50 -9.50
C LEU A 45 -4.06 -22.04 -10.86
N THR A 46 -4.27 -23.33 -11.10
CA THR A 46 -3.95 -24.00 -12.37
C THR A 46 -4.76 -23.39 -13.51
N ASP A 47 -6.07 -23.26 -13.36
CA ASP A 47 -6.95 -22.69 -14.38
C ASP A 47 -6.63 -21.22 -14.65
N ALA A 48 -6.31 -20.45 -13.61
CA ALA A 48 -5.90 -19.06 -13.77
C ALA A 48 -4.56 -18.94 -14.54
N ASN A 49 -3.56 -19.76 -14.20
CA ASN A 49 -2.28 -19.79 -14.91
C ASN A 49 -2.43 -20.21 -16.37
N GLN A 50 -3.24 -21.26 -16.65
CA GLN A 50 -3.52 -21.71 -18.02
C GLN A 50 -4.19 -20.62 -18.86
N LYS A 51 -5.03 -19.77 -18.27
CA LYS A 51 -5.62 -18.60 -18.97
C LYS A 51 -4.59 -17.49 -19.23
N GLN A 52 -3.58 -17.34 -18.37
CA GLN A 52 -2.53 -16.33 -18.50
C GLN A 52 -1.47 -16.72 -19.53
N ILE A 53 -1.16 -18.00 -19.71
CA ILE A 53 -0.12 -18.47 -20.64
C ILE A 53 -0.34 -17.99 -22.08
N PRO A 54 -1.53 -18.15 -22.70
CA PRO A 54 -1.78 -17.61 -24.05
C PRO A 54 -1.58 -16.09 -24.16
N LEU A 55 -1.91 -15.33 -23.11
CA LEU A 55 -1.69 -13.88 -23.08
C LEU A 55 -0.19 -13.54 -23.08
N VAL A 56 0.62 -14.34 -22.37
CA VAL A 56 2.08 -14.22 -22.42
C VAL A 56 2.59 -14.59 -23.80
N LEU A 57 2.17 -15.73 -24.36
CA LEU A 57 2.61 -16.19 -25.69
C LEU A 57 2.26 -15.19 -26.80
N GLY A 58 1.12 -14.49 -26.69
CA GLY A 58 0.71 -13.46 -27.65
C GLY A 58 1.51 -12.16 -27.57
N ASN A 59 2.28 -11.93 -26.51
CA ASN A 59 2.94 -10.64 -26.26
C ASN A 59 4.29 -10.73 -25.53
N TYR A 60 4.96 -11.88 -25.50
CA TYR A 60 6.20 -12.02 -24.71
C TYR A 60 7.33 -11.12 -25.21
N GLN A 61 7.31 -10.75 -26.50
CA GLN A 61 8.34 -9.91 -27.15
C GLN A 61 8.13 -8.40 -27.05
N ASN A 62 7.24 -7.93 -26.15
CA ASN A 62 6.95 -6.51 -26.01
C ASN A 62 8.19 -5.70 -25.57
N ALA A 63 8.65 -4.80 -26.42
CA ALA A 63 9.83 -3.97 -26.15
C ALA A 63 9.65 -3.01 -24.95
N SER A 64 8.41 -2.62 -24.65
CA SER A 64 8.08 -1.70 -23.54
C SER A 64 8.01 -2.39 -22.18
N ASP A 65 8.18 -3.71 -22.12
CA ASP A 65 8.17 -4.43 -20.85
C ASP A 65 9.37 -4.04 -19.99
N SER A 66 9.09 -3.68 -18.74
CA SER A 66 10.11 -3.59 -17.69
C SER A 66 10.71 -4.97 -17.42
N ILE A 67 11.90 -5.01 -16.79
CA ILE A 67 12.52 -6.28 -16.41
C ILE A 67 11.65 -7.10 -15.44
N ARG A 68 10.87 -6.44 -14.58
CA ARG A 68 9.89 -7.10 -13.69
C ARG A 68 8.78 -7.77 -14.48
N THR A 69 8.32 -7.12 -15.55
CA THR A 69 7.31 -7.71 -16.45
C THR A 69 7.85 -8.93 -17.18
N VAL A 70 9.11 -8.86 -17.64
CA VAL A 70 9.80 -10.00 -18.29
C VAL A 70 9.91 -11.19 -17.32
N ALA A 71 10.37 -10.95 -16.09
CA ALA A 71 10.49 -11.99 -15.05
C ALA A 71 9.12 -12.62 -14.72
N ARG A 72 8.08 -11.80 -14.53
CA ARG A 72 6.71 -12.29 -14.28
C ARG A 72 6.15 -13.12 -15.45
N LYS A 73 6.44 -12.75 -16.70
CA LYS A 73 6.06 -13.55 -17.88
C LYS A 73 6.75 -14.91 -17.87
N ALA A 74 8.06 -14.94 -17.60
CA ALA A 74 8.79 -16.19 -17.47
C ALA A 74 8.24 -17.07 -16.32
N ARG A 75 7.88 -16.45 -15.19
CA ARG A 75 7.22 -17.12 -14.05
C ARG A 75 5.93 -17.83 -14.44
N ARG A 76 5.07 -17.17 -15.22
CA ARG A 76 3.83 -17.77 -15.72
C ARG A 76 4.09 -18.99 -16.61
N LEU A 77 5.05 -18.90 -17.53
CA LEU A 77 5.39 -20.00 -18.43
C LEU A 77 6.02 -21.18 -17.67
N ILE A 78 6.98 -20.91 -16.78
CA ILE A 78 7.65 -21.94 -15.99
C ILE A 78 6.66 -22.65 -15.07
N SER A 79 5.76 -21.91 -14.41
CA SER A 79 4.72 -22.50 -13.55
C SER A 79 3.88 -23.52 -14.31
N GLY A 80 3.44 -23.19 -15.53
CA GLY A 80 2.68 -24.12 -16.35
C GLY A 80 3.52 -25.28 -16.91
N TYR A 81 4.81 -25.05 -17.17
CA TYR A 81 5.72 -26.05 -17.71
C TYR A 81 6.08 -27.13 -16.69
N VAL A 82 6.39 -26.76 -15.44
CA VAL A 82 6.83 -27.71 -14.40
C VAL A 82 5.67 -28.34 -13.63
N TRP A 83 4.45 -27.79 -13.76
CA TRP A 83 3.31 -28.27 -13.00
C TRP A 83 2.60 -29.45 -13.65
N GLY A 84 2.73 -30.64 -13.07
CA GLY A 84 2.16 -31.89 -13.61
C GLY A 84 0.65 -31.92 -13.86
N ARG A 85 -0.13 -30.99 -13.30
CA ARG A 85 -1.58 -30.87 -13.56
C ARG A 85 -1.95 -29.83 -14.61
N SER A 86 -0.97 -29.09 -15.12
CA SER A 86 -1.15 -28.12 -16.21
C SER A 86 -1.26 -28.83 -17.56
N SER A 87 -2.11 -28.34 -18.44
CA SER A 87 -2.14 -28.74 -19.85
C SER A 87 -0.86 -28.38 -20.62
N TYR A 88 -0.03 -27.51 -20.05
CA TYR A 88 1.25 -27.10 -20.59
C TYR A 88 2.45 -27.83 -19.97
N HIS A 89 2.21 -28.85 -19.14
CA HIS A 89 3.27 -29.61 -18.48
C HIS A 89 4.23 -30.20 -19.52
N HIS A 90 5.51 -29.81 -19.44
CA HIS A 90 6.57 -30.15 -20.39
C HIS A 90 6.25 -29.85 -21.87
N ASP A 91 5.35 -28.91 -22.15
CA ASP A 91 5.00 -28.52 -23.52
C ASP A 91 6.18 -27.78 -24.19
N ALA A 92 6.69 -28.37 -25.28
CA ALA A 92 7.79 -27.82 -26.07
C ALA A 92 7.45 -26.44 -26.67
N SER A 93 6.17 -26.09 -26.83
CA SER A 93 5.72 -24.79 -27.33
C SER A 93 6.16 -23.62 -26.44
N LEU A 94 6.42 -23.88 -25.15
CA LEU A 94 6.83 -22.86 -24.18
C LEU A 94 8.35 -22.59 -24.19
N LEU A 95 9.16 -23.50 -24.72
CA LEU A 95 10.63 -23.44 -24.57
C LEU A 95 11.27 -22.27 -25.31
N ALA A 96 10.85 -21.98 -26.54
CA ALA A 96 11.40 -20.86 -27.31
C ALA A 96 10.95 -19.47 -26.76
N PRO A 97 9.67 -19.25 -26.42
CA PRO A 97 9.26 -18.04 -25.70
C PRO A 97 9.99 -17.86 -24.36
N LEU A 98 10.16 -18.95 -23.60
CA LEU A 98 10.90 -18.90 -22.35
C LEU A 98 12.37 -18.56 -22.57
N GLN A 99 13.01 -19.13 -23.60
CA GLN A 99 14.40 -18.82 -23.97
C GLN A 99 14.57 -17.33 -24.23
N TRP A 100 13.67 -16.74 -25.03
CA TRP A 100 13.72 -15.31 -25.32
C TRP A 100 13.59 -14.47 -24.04
N LEU A 101 12.66 -14.82 -23.15
CA LEU A 101 12.45 -14.08 -21.90
C LEU A 101 13.68 -14.13 -20.98
N VAL A 102 14.30 -15.31 -20.80
CA VAL A 102 15.51 -15.42 -19.96
C VAL A 102 16.73 -14.75 -20.59
N GLU A 103 16.85 -14.77 -21.92
CA GLU A 103 17.87 -14.01 -22.63
C GLU A 103 17.69 -12.50 -22.47
N GLN A 104 16.45 -11.99 -22.44
CA GLN A 104 16.19 -10.58 -22.14
C GLN A 104 16.56 -10.23 -20.70
N LEU A 105 16.37 -11.15 -19.74
CA LEU A 105 16.85 -10.95 -18.37
C LEU A 105 18.36 -10.75 -18.34
N ALA A 106 19.13 -11.58 -19.05
CA ALA A 106 20.59 -11.42 -19.10
C ALA A 106 21.05 -10.21 -19.92
N ALA A 107 20.47 -9.99 -21.10
CA ALA A 107 20.90 -8.95 -22.04
C ALA A 107 20.68 -7.52 -21.52
N ARG A 108 19.69 -7.31 -20.65
CA ARG A 108 19.37 -6.00 -20.07
C ARG A 108 20.07 -5.76 -18.72
N GLN A 109 20.82 -6.74 -18.21
CA GLN A 109 21.53 -6.62 -16.95
C GLN A 109 22.87 -5.91 -17.17
N HIS A 110 23.09 -4.83 -16.44
CA HIS A 110 24.34 -4.06 -16.51
C HIS A 110 25.54 -4.85 -16.00
N ASP A 111 26.75 -4.36 -16.28
CA ASP A 111 28.01 -5.00 -15.88
C ASP A 111 28.17 -5.18 -14.38
N ASP A 112 27.58 -4.30 -13.59
CA ASP A 112 27.53 -4.41 -12.12
C ASP A 112 26.47 -5.41 -11.63
N GLY A 113 25.64 -5.97 -12.50
CA GLY A 113 24.60 -6.95 -12.15
C GLY A 113 23.22 -6.36 -11.86
N LEU A 114 23.03 -5.05 -12.04
CA LEU A 114 21.78 -4.36 -11.74
C LEU A 114 21.00 -4.01 -13.02
N TYR A 115 19.76 -3.57 -12.84
CA TYR A 115 18.84 -3.15 -13.90
C TYR A 115 18.40 -1.70 -13.72
N ASP A 116 18.00 -1.09 -14.84
CA ASP A 116 17.29 0.18 -14.85
C ASP A 116 15.78 -0.04 -14.86
N VAL A 117 15.08 0.49 -13.85
CA VAL A 117 13.61 0.44 -13.76
C VAL A 117 13.13 1.76 -13.17
N GLY A 118 13.20 2.82 -13.98
CA GLY A 118 12.97 4.20 -13.53
C GLY A 118 14.17 4.81 -12.81
N ASN A 119 14.78 4.07 -11.89
CA ASN A 119 16.10 4.40 -11.31
C ASN A 119 17.21 3.63 -12.05
N LEU A 120 18.39 4.25 -12.13
CA LEU A 120 19.56 3.68 -12.81
C LEU A 120 20.31 2.73 -11.88
N HIS A 121 20.72 1.56 -12.40
CA HIS A 121 21.54 0.57 -11.69
C HIS A 121 21.07 0.37 -10.25
N SER A 122 19.77 0.13 -10.08
CA SER A 122 19.12 0.24 -8.78
C SER A 122 19.07 -1.11 -8.08
N PRO A 123 19.76 -1.29 -6.94
CA PRO A 123 19.67 -2.52 -6.16
C PRO A 123 18.24 -2.91 -5.79
N PRO A 124 17.41 -2.03 -5.21
CA PRO A 124 16.06 -2.43 -4.81
C PRO A 124 15.15 -2.66 -6.01
N ASP A 125 15.30 -1.93 -7.11
CA ASP A 125 14.45 -2.17 -8.27
C ASP A 125 14.79 -3.45 -9.02
N SER A 126 16.06 -3.85 -8.95
CA SER A 126 16.56 -5.14 -9.45
C SER A 126 16.07 -6.30 -8.58
N ALA A 127 16.06 -6.12 -7.26
CA ALA A 127 15.67 -7.16 -6.30
C ALA A 127 14.29 -7.77 -6.60
N PHE A 128 13.31 -6.97 -7.03
CA PHE A 128 11.99 -7.47 -7.47
C PHE A 128 12.07 -8.52 -8.56
N ALA A 129 12.87 -8.29 -9.61
CA ALA A 129 13.04 -9.27 -10.67
C ALA A 129 13.90 -10.46 -10.18
N ILE A 130 14.91 -10.20 -9.35
CA ILE A 130 15.79 -11.26 -8.82
C ILE A 130 15.04 -12.23 -7.92
N GLN A 131 14.03 -11.80 -7.15
CA GLN A 131 13.18 -12.73 -6.39
C GLN A 131 12.45 -13.71 -7.31
N ASP A 132 11.82 -13.19 -8.38
CA ASP A 132 11.19 -14.04 -9.41
C ASP A 132 12.23 -14.98 -10.03
N VAL A 133 13.38 -14.47 -10.47
CA VAL A 133 14.45 -15.28 -11.11
C VAL A 133 14.96 -16.40 -10.19
N CYS A 134 15.08 -16.16 -8.88
CA CYS A 134 15.42 -17.22 -7.92
C CYS A 134 14.37 -18.33 -7.93
N MET A 135 13.09 -17.97 -7.90
CA MET A 135 11.98 -18.93 -7.95
C MET A 135 11.96 -19.69 -9.29
N LEU A 136 12.22 -19.01 -10.42
CA LEU A 136 12.33 -19.65 -11.73
C LEU A 136 13.43 -20.71 -11.75
N TYR A 137 14.61 -20.36 -11.26
CA TYR A 137 15.75 -21.27 -11.19
C TYR A 137 15.42 -22.48 -10.31
N ALA A 138 14.91 -22.24 -9.10
CA ALA A 138 14.56 -23.31 -8.16
C ALA A 138 13.53 -24.29 -8.73
N LEU A 139 12.48 -23.78 -9.40
CA LEU A 139 11.45 -24.62 -10.02
C LEU A 139 12.00 -25.47 -11.16
N LEU A 140 12.79 -24.87 -12.07
CA LEU A 140 13.41 -25.61 -13.16
C LEU A 140 14.45 -26.62 -12.66
N ASP A 141 15.16 -26.30 -11.58
CA ASP A 141 16.16 -27.18 -10.99
C ASP A 141 15.51 -28.40 -10.34
N ALA A 142 14.40 -28.20 -9.62
CA ALA A 142 13.63 -29.28 -9.04
C ALA A 142 12.94 -30.19 -10.08
N ASP A 143 12.50 -29.64 -11.22
CA ASP A 143 11.90 -30.40 -12.33
C ASP A 143 12.93 -31.20 -13.15
N ASP A 144 14.18 -30.73 -13.14
CA ASP A 144 15.37 -31.34 -13.75
C ASP A 144 15.23 -31.84 -15.20
N GLN A 145 14.45 -31.15 -16.03
CA GLN A 145 14.32 -31.52 -17.44
C GLN A 145 15.57 -31.15 -18.25
N PRO A 146 16.07 -32.04 -19.13
CA PRO A 146 17.18 -31.70 -20.05
C PRO A 146 16.85 -30.51 -20.97
N ALA A 147 15.58 -30.36 -21.35
CA ALA A 147 15.13 -29.31 -22.25
C ALA A 147 15.26 -27.89 -21.66
N THR A 148 15.32 -27.75 -20.33
CA THR A 148 15.40 -26.46 -19.64
C THR A 148 16.81 -26.16 -19.10
N LEU A 149 17.79 -27.02 -19.37
CA LEU A 149 19.20 -26.79 -19.01
C LEU A 149 19.74 -25.44 -19.54
N PRO A 150 19.49 -25.03 -20.81
CA PRO A 150 19.95 -23.73 -21.29
C PRO A 150 19.33 -22.54 -20.53
N HIS A 151 18.05 -22.65 -20.18
CA HIS A 151 17.35 -21.62 -19.42
C HIS A 151 17.88 -21.50 -17.99
N ARG A 152 18.09 -22.65 -17.31
CA ARG A 152 18.71 -22.70 -15.97
C ARG A 152 20.08 -22.03 -15.95
N ALA A 153 20.92 -22.30 -16.94
CA ALA A 153 22.25 -21.71 -17.03
C ALA A 153 22.22 -20.17 -17.15
N ILE A 154 21.28 -19.62 -17.92
CA ILE A 154 21.12 -18.16 -18.06
C ILE A 154 20.60 -17.54 -16.76
N LEU A 155 19.61 -18.16 -16.12
CA LEU A 155 19.08 -17.69 -14.84
C LEU A 155 20.16 -17.68 -13.75
N GLU A 156 20.98 -18.74 -13.66
CA GLU A 156 22.13 -18.79 -12.75
C GLU A 156 23.12 -17.67 -13.00
N GLN A 157 23.45 -17.38 -14.27
CA GLN A 157 24.33 -16.27 -14.63
C GLN A 157 23.78 -14.93 -14.12
N VAL A 158 22.49 -14.68 -14.32
CA VAL A 158 21.81 -13.45 -13.85
C VAL A 158 21.90 -13.33 -12.33
N LEU A 159 21.61 -14.41 -11.61
CA LEU A 159 21.62 -14.44 -10.13
C LEU A 159 23.02 -14.23 -9.56
N ARG A 160 24.03 -14.92 -10.11
CA ARG A 160 25.42 -14.78 -9.67
C ARG A 160 25.97 -13.38 -9.91
N LYS A 161 25.53 -12.70 -10.98
CA LYS A 161 25.92 -11.31 -11.28
C LYS A 161 25.22 -10.32 -10.34
N ALA A 162 23.94 -10.52 -10.04
CA ALA A 162 23.15 -9.61 -9.20
C ALA A 162 23.50 -9.67 -7.70
N GLY A 163 23.71 -10.87 -7.15
CA GLY A 163 23.89 -11.10 -5.71
C GLY A 163 24.93 -10.18 -5.04
N PRO A 164 26.17 -10.06 -5.56
CA PRO A 164 27.17 -9.15 -5.00
C PRO A 164 26.73 -7.69 -4.97
N ALA A 165 26.05 -7.21 -6.02
CA ALA A 165 25.60 -5.83 -6.12
C ALA A 165 24.46 -5.52 -5.15
N LEU A 166 23.52 -6.45 -4.98
CA LEU A 166 22.48 -6.36 -3.95
C LEU A 166 23.09 -6.33 -2.54
N ALA A 167 24.14 -7.13 -2.31
CA ALA A 167 24.79 -7.23 -1.01
C ALA A 167 25.63 -6.00 -0.63
N SER A 168 26.07 -5.20 -1.60
CA SER A 168 26.80 -3.94 -1.35
C SER A 168 25.95 -2.68 -1.54
N GLY A 169 24.85 -2.76 -2.29
CA GLY A 169 24.03 -1.63 -2.73
C GLY A 169 23.16 -0.98 -1.64
N GLY A 170 22.64 0.22 -1.92
CA GLY A 170 21.74 0.96 -1.03
C GLY A 170 20.26 0.86 -1.43
N VAL A 171 19.40 1.51 -0.65
CA VAL A 171 17.94 1.58 -0.87
C VAL A 171 17.46 3.04 -0.85
N HIS A 172 16.25 3.30 -1.38
CA HIS A 172 15.68 4.65 -1.42
C HIS A 172 14.28 4.79 -0.79
N THR A 173 13.68 3.69 -0.31
CA THR A 173 12.46 3.69 0.54
C THR A 173 12.58 2.63 1.64
N PRO A 174 11.80 2.72 2.74
CA PRO A 174 11.89 1.78 3.86
C PRO A 174 11.64 0.31 3.49
N ASN A 175 10.55 0.02 2.75
CA ASN A 175 10.21 -1.34 2.31
C ASN A 175 11.28 -2.01 1.43
N HIS A 176 12.12 -1.23 0.74
CA HIS A 176 13.18 -1.76 -0.12
C HIS A 176 14.28 -2.49 0.67
N ARG A 177 14.41 -2.24 1.99
CA ARG A 177 15.27 -3.05 2.86
C ARG A 177 14.83 -4.51 2.87
N TRP A 178 13.52 -4.74 2.95
CA TRP A 178 12.92 -6.07 2.99
C TRP A 178 12.99 -6.75 1.62
N GLU A 179 12.76 -5.99 0.55
CA GLU A 179 12.87 -6.46 -0.84
C GLU A 179 14.28 -6.98 -1.17
N VAL A 180 15.31 -6.16 -0.89
CA VAL A 180 16.72 -6.55 -1.09
C VAL A 180 17.07 -7.75 -0.19
N SER A 181 16.61 -7.76 1.06
CA SER A 181 16.89 -8.84 2.00
C SER A 181 16.24 -10.16 1.58
N ALA A 182 15.03 -10.15 1.04
CA ALA A 182 14.36 -11.35 0.54
C ALA A 182 15.05 -11.89 -0.72
N ALA A 183 15.45 -11.02 -1.66
CA ALA A 183 16.25 -11.41 -2.83
C ALA A 183 17.61 -12.01 -2.42
N LEU A 184 18.29 -11.42 -1.44
CA LEU A 184 19.53 -11.96 -0.88
C LEU A 184 19.32 -13.28 -0.15
N ALA A 185 18.20 -13.46 0.56
CA ALA A 185 17.90 -14.70 1.26
C ALA A 185 17.69 -15.85 0.26
N ARG A 186 16.93 -15.59 -0.81
CA ARG A 186 16.73 -16.53 -1.92
C ARG A 186 18.03 -16.84 -2.65
N THR A 187 18.82 -15.82 -2.96
CA THR A 187 20.11 -16.00 -3.64
C THR A 187 21.10 -16.76 -2.76
N HIS A 188 21.15 -16.49 -1.46
CA HIS A 188 21.99 -17.21 -0.49
C HIS A 188 21.58 -18.67 -0.35
N HIS A 189 20.28 -18.98 -0.39
CA HIS A 189 19.79 -20.34 -0.34
C HIS A 189 20.26 -21.17 -1.55
N LEU A 190 20.21 -20.58 -2.75
CA LEU A 190 20.66 -21.23 -3.99
C LEU A 190 22.19 -21.27 -4.12
N PHE A 191 22.85 -20.15 -3.79
CA PHE A 191 24.29 -19.93 -3.96
C PHE A 191 24.87 -19.29 -2.68
N PRO A 192 25.24 -20.10 -1.67
CA PRO A 192 25.66 -19.59 -0.37
C PRO A 192 26.84 -18.61 -0.43
N ASP A 193 26.62 -17.41 0.08
CA ASP A 193 27.66 -16.40 0.33
C ASP A 193 27.38 -15.69 1.66
N ARG A 194 28.37 -15.69 2.56
CA ARG A 194 28.26 -15.07 3.90
C ARG A 194 27.94 -13.58 3.86
N ARG A 195 28.30 -12.88 2.77
CA ARG A 195 28.03 -11.45 2.60
C ARG A 195 26.53 -11.17 2.49
N TYR A 196 25.77 -12.11 1.92
CA TYR A 196 24.32 -11.97 1.75
C TYR A 196 23.62 -12.08 3.09
N ALA A 197 24.00 -13.09 3.89
CA ALA A 197 23.50 -13.27 5.24
C ALA A 197 23.81 -12.06 6.14
N ALA A 198 25.06 -11.59 6.12
CA ALA A 198 25.48 -10.42 6.89
C ALA A 198 24.68 -9.16 6.51
N ARG A 199 24.45 -8.92 5.21
CA ARG A 199 23.67 -7.76 4.77
C ARG A 199 22.20 -7.83 5.20
N ILE A 200 21.59 -9.01 5.18
CA ILE A 200 20.23 -9.19 5.69
C ILE A 200 20.18 -8.86 7.18
N ASP A 201 21.15 -9.37 7.95
CA ASP A 201 21.21 -9.16 9.39
C ASP A 201 21.42 -7.66 9.72
N ASP A 202 22.30 -6.96 8.98
CA ASP A 202 22.49 -5.50 9.10
C ASP A 202 21.17 -4.71 8.91
N TRP A 203 20.35 -5.06 7.91
CA TRP A 203 19.06 -4.39 7.68
C TRP A 203 18.04 -4.72 8.76
N LEU A 204 18.01 -5.96 9.25
CA LEU A 204 17.10 -6.39 10.31
C LEU A 204 17.44 -5.73 11.66
N ASP A 205 18.73 -5.46 11.91
CA ASP A 205 19.21 -4.79 13.12
C ASP A 205 18.74 -3.32 13.23
N GLU A 206 18.32 -2.69 12.12
CA GLU A 206 17.62 -1.39 12.15
C GLU A 206 16.19 -1.47 12.71
N GLY A 207 15.62 -2.69 12.78
CA GLY A 207 14.25 -2.96 13.18
C GLY A 207 13.23 -2.81 12.06
N ILE A 208 12.11 -3.55 12.20
CA ILE A 208 10.97 -3.46 11.28
C ILE A 208 10.15 -2.21 11.61
N ASP A 209 9.95 -1.35 10.62
CA ASP A 209 9.25 -0.06 10.72
C ASP A 209 7.72 -0.22 10.75
N ALA A 210 7.23 -0.98 11.74
CA ALA A 210 5.81 -1.26 11.93
C ALA A 210 5.29 -0.67 13.25
N THR A 211 4.10 -0.09 13.18
CA THR A 211 3.32 0.35 14.33
C THR A 211 2.82 -0.84 15.17
N PRO A 212 2.39 -0.62 16.43
CA PRO A 212 1.72 -1.65 17.22
C PRO A 212 0.49 -2.26 16.53
N GLU A 213 -0.28 -1.48 15.76
CA GLU A 213 -1.41 -2.00 14.98
C GLU A 213 -0.97 -2.76 13.71
N GLY A 214 0.31 -2.75 13.33
CA GLY A 214 0.81 -3.49 12.16
C GLY A 214 0.80 -2.72 10.83
N PHE A 215 0.64 -1.39 10.87
CA PHE A 215 0.91 -0.54 9.70
C PHE A 215 2.41 -0.28 9.58
N TYR A 216 2.97 -0.52 8.39
CA TYR A 216 4.34 -0.14 8.04
C TYR A 216 4.47 1.36 7.80
N SER A 217 5.69 1.88 7.71
CA SER A 217 5.93 3.32 7.58
C SER A 217 5.22 3.97 6.39
N GLU A 218 5.00 3.24 5.30
CA GLU A 218 4.27 3.73 4.13
C GLU A 218 2.75 3.82 4.34
N ARG A 219 2.19 3.19 5.38
CA ARG A 219 0.74 3.03 5.61
C ARG A 219 -0.03 2.52 4.38
N SER A 220 0.67 1.80 3.48
CA SER A 220 0.15 1.47 2.16
C SER A 220 -0.28 0.01 2.09
N SER A 221 -1.54 -0.20 1.73
CA SER A 221 -2.11 -1.53 1.47
C SER A 221 -1.51 -2.18 0.22
N THR A 222 -0.89 -1.39 -0.67
CA THR A 222 -0.13 -1.91 -1.81
C THR A 222 1.23 -2.44 -1.37
N TYR A 223 2.05 -1.61 -0.72
CA TYR A 223 3.40 -2.05 -0.31
C TYR A 223 3.38 -3.07 0.82
N ALA A 224 2.33 -3.11 1.65
CA ALA A 224 2.15 -4.19 2.62
C ALA A 224 2.02 -5.54 1.90
N ALA A 225 1.09 -5.67 0.94
CA ALA A 225 0.83 -6.94 0.27
C ALA A 225 1.82 -7.31 -0.85
N GLU A 226 2.39 -6.36 -1.58
CA GLU A 226 3.30 -6.68 -2.69
C GLU A 226 4.75 -6.81 -2.26
N VAL A 227 5.13 -6.17 -1.15
CA VAL A 227 6.55 -6.04 -0.78
C VAL A 227 6.79 -6.54 0.62
N THR A 228 6.29 -5.83 1.63
CA THR A 228 6.75 -6.04 3.00
C THR A 228 6.32 -7.39 3.56
N ASN A 229 5.04 -7.76 3.48
CA ASN A 229 4.58 -9.06 3.96
C ASN A 229 5.27 -10.24 3.25
N PRO A 230 5.26 -10.35 1.90
CA PRO A 230 5.91 -11.47 1.22
C PRO A 230 7.41 -11.53 1.46
N CYS A 231 8.10 -10.38 1.57
CA CYS A 231 9.53 -10.35 1.90
C CYS A 231 9.80 -10.84 3.33
N LEU A 232 9.04 -10.38 4.32
CA LEU A 232 9.22 -10.83 5.70
C LEU A 232 8.88 -12.33 5.86
N LEU A 233 7.87 -12.84 5.16
CA LEU A 233 7.58 -14.29 5.10
C LEU A 233 8.74 -15.07 4.49
N THR A 234 9.31 -14.57 3.37
CA THR A 234 10.46 -15.19 2.69
C THR A 234 11.68 -15.23 3.59
N ILE A 235 12.01 -14.11 4.26
CA ILE A 235 13.15 -14.03 5.18
C ILE A 235 12.92 -14.95 6.39
N ALA A 236 11.72 -14.95 6.96
CA ALA A 236 11.37 -15.83 8.08
C ALA A 236 11.60 -17.31 7.73
N TRP A 237 11.21 -17.71 6.51
CA TRP A 237 11.39 -19.07 6.00
C TRP A 237 12.86 -19.41 5.73
N LEU A 238 13.57 -18.61 4.92
CA LEU A 238 14.90 -18.96 4.43
C LEU A 238 16.04 -18.66 5.42
N ARG A 239 15.82 -17.79 6.41
CA ARG A 239 16.83 -17.40 7.41
C ARG A 239 16.48 -17.84 8.83
N ASP A 240 15.41 -18.62 9.00
CA ASP A 240 14.92 -19.09 10.30
C ASP A 240 14.70 -17.93 11.29
N LYS A 241 13.90 -16.95 10.87
CA LYS A 241 13.56 -15.74 11.62
C LYS A 241 12.05 -15.67 11.94
N PRO A 242 11.51 -16.62 12.73
CA PRO A 242 10.07 -16.74 12.96
C PRO A 242 9.44 -15.51 13.65
N GLU A 243 10.23 -14.69 14.33
CA GLU A 243 9.79 -13.43 14.92
C GLU A 243 9.21 -12.45 13.90
N LEU A 244 9.65 -12.52 12.63
CA LEU A 244 9.15 -11.66 11.55
C LEU A 244 7.68 -11.93 11.22
N LEU A 245 7.20 -13.15 11.45
CA LEU A 245 5.80 -13.52 11.24
C LEU A 245 4.85 -12.71 12.14
N GLY A 246 5.32 -12.27 13.30
CA GLY A 246 4.55 -11.40 14.20
C GLY A 246 4.15 -10.07 13.56
N TYR A 247 5.01 -9.50 12.70
CA TYR A 247 4.72 -8.25 11.99
C TYR A 247 3.68 -8.45 10.89
N VAL A 248 3.84 -9.51 10.09
CA VAL A 248 2.90 -9.89 9.03
C VAL A 248 1.53 -10.18 9.62
N ARG A 249 1.46 -10.91 10.74
CA ARG A 249 0.21 -11.22 11.43
C ARG A 249 -0.57 -9.97 11.83
N ARG A 250 0.08 -9.02 12.51
CA ARG A 250 -0.56 -7.76 12.91
C ARG A 250 -1.04 -6.95 11.71
N ASN A 251 -0.28 -6.94 10.62
CA ASN A 251 -0.68 -6.28 9.39
C ASN A 251 -1.95 -6.92 8.78
N LEU A 252 -2.01 -8.25 8.71
CA LEU A 252 -3.17 -8.98 8.21
C LEU A 252 -4.39 -8.82 9.14
N ASP A 253 -4.19 -8.86 10.46
CA ASP A 253 -5.24 -8.61 11.46
C ASP A 253 -5.88 -7.23 11.28
N SER A 254 -5.07 -6.18 11.15
CA SER A 254 -5.58 -4.82 10.86
C SER A 254 -6.25 -4.73 9.50
N THR A 255 -5.76 -5.48 8.51
CA THR A 255 -6.35 -5.50 7.16
C THR A 255 -7.78 -6.04 7.19
N LEU A 256 -8.16 -6.93 8.11
CA LEU A 256 -9.54 -7.41 8.27
C LEU A 256 -10.57 -6.27 8.44
N TYR A 257 -10.16 -5.17 9.07
CA TYR A 257 -11.00 -3.98 9.31
C TYR A 257 -10.94 -2.96 8.16
N LEU A 258 -9.92 -3.06 7.30
CA LEU A 258 -9.79 -2.25 6.07
C LEU A 258 -10.54 -2.86 4.90
N LEU A 259 -10.92 -4.13 4.97
CA LEU A 259 -11.66 -4.82 3.91
C LEU A 259 -13.08 -4.29 3.73
N GLU A 260 -13.37 -3.93 2.49
CA GLU A 260 -14.70 -3.64 2.00
C GLU A 260 -15.44 -4.94 1.61
N PRO A 261 -16.79 -4.96 1.66
CA PRO A 261 -17.57 -6.15 1.31
C PRO A 261 -17.27 -6.72 -0.08
N ASN A 262 -16.91 -5.87 -1.05
CA ASN A 262 -16.60 -6.29 -2.42
C ASN A 262 -15.12 -6.66 -2.64
N GLY A 263 -14.31 -6.75 -1.59
CA GLY A 263 -12.90 -7.13 -1.68
C GLY A 263 -11.96 -5.98 -1.98
N GLU A 264 -12.42 -4.73 -2.00
CA GLU A 264 -11.53 -3.58 -1.94
C GLU A 264 -10.88 -3.47 -0.55
N VAL A 265 -9.70 -2.88 -0.49
CA VAL A 265 -8.99 -2.53 0.74
C VAL A 265 -8.95 -1.01 0.84
N ASP A 266 -9.30 -0.44 1.98
CA ASP A 266 -9.18 0.99 2.19
C ASP A 266 -7.72 1.46 2.16
N THR A 267 -7.48 2.59 1.49
CA THR A 267 -6.15 3.17 1.26
C THR A 267 -6.07 4.64 1.69
N THR A 268 -7.09 5.16 2.38
CA THR A 268 -7.20 6.60 2.66
C THR A 268 -6.01 7.12 3.48
N ALA A 269 -5.51 6.32 4.41
CA ALA A 269 -4.40 6.69 5.28
C ALA A 269 -3.01 6.59 4.63
N SER A 270 -2.92 6.05 3.42
CA SER A 270 -1.63 5.73 2.82
C SER A 270 -0.74 6.93 2.57
N ARG A 271 0.57 6.74 2.55
CA ARG A 271 1.58 7.73 2.15
C ARG A 271 2.04 7.56 0.69
N ARG A 272 1.39 6.68 -0.06
CA ARG A 272 1.82 6.22 -1.39
C ARG A 272 0.73 6.42 -2.45
N GLN A 273 1.01 5.95 -3.66
CA GLN A 273 0.19 6.15 -4.85
C GLN A 273 -1.20 5.49 -4.80
N ASP A 274 -1.41 4.54 -3.89
CA ASP A 274 -2.68 3.86 -3.61
C ASP A 274 -3.79 4.80 -3.13
N GLN A 275 -3.48 6.04 -2.71
CA GLN A 275 -4.50 7.08 -2.53
C GLN A 275 -5.25 7.45 -3.83
N LYS A 276 -4.73 7.05 -5.00
CA LYS A 276 -5.28 7.39 -6.33
C LYS A 276 -5.97 6.21 -7.04
N GLY A 277 -5.99 5.03 -6.43
CA GLY A 277 -6.45 3.82 -7.09
C GLY A 277 -7.16 2.86 -6.16
N ILE A 278 -7.85 1.90 -6.76
CA ILE A 278 -8.50 0.82 -6.02
C ILE A 278 -7.45 -0.25 -5.70
N ARG A 279 -7.41 -0.67 -4.43
CA ARG A 279 -6.65 -1.83 -4.00
C ARG A 279 -7.61 -3.01 -3.78
N GLU A 280 -7.32 -4.15 -4.38
CA GLU A 280 -8.08 -5.38 -4.19
C GLU A 280 -7.38 -6.35 -3.22
N VAL A 281 -8.18 -7.19 -2.57
CA VAL A 281 -7.73 -8.14 -1.54
C VAL A 281 -6.94 -9.32 -2.11
N TRP A 282 -7.07 -9.63 -3.41
CA TRP A 282 -6.45 -10.81 -4.01
C TRP A 282 -4.93 -10.85 -3.87
N TRP A 283 -4.29 -9.68 -3.76
CA TRP A 283 -2.85 -9.54 -3.53
C TRP A 283 -2.37 -10.16 -2.20
N TYR A 284 -3.28 -10.45 -1.27
CA TYR A 284 -2.96 -11.02 0.03
C TYR A 284 -3.15 -12.55 0.07
N LEU A 285 -3.48 -13.21 -1.04
CA LEU A 285 -3.91 -14.62 -1.07
C LEU A 285 -2.95 -15.56 -0.32
N THR A 286 -1.70 -15.64 -0.76
CA THR A 286 -0.73 -16.57 -0.18
C THR A 286 -0.32 -16.18 1.24
N GLN A 287 -0.37 -14.89 1.59
CA GLN A 287 -0.07 -14.39 2.93
C GLN A 287 -1.14 -14.80 3.96
N TYR A 288 -2.42 -14.59 3.63
CA TYR A 288 -3.53 -15.07 4.48
C TYR A 288 -3.53 -16.57 4.59
N ARG A 289 -3.27 -17.28 3.48
CA ARG A 289 -3.27 -18.74 3.48
C ARG A 289 -2.12 -19.31 4.31
N GLU A 290 -0.92 -18.73 4.23
CA GLU A 290 0.22 -19.11 5.06
C GLU A 290 -0.09 -18.96 6.56
N LEU A 291 -0.54 -17.78 7.00
CA LEU A 291 -0.81 -17.57 8.43
C LEU A 291 -2.05 -18.30 8.92
N ALA A 292 -3.08 -18.49 8.08
CA ALA A 292 -4.21 -19.35 8.43
C ALA A 292 -3.77 -20.79 8.72
N LEU A 293 -2.88 -21.37 7.90
CA LEU A 293 -2.36 -22.71 8.13
C LEU A 293 -1.48 -22.79 9.37
N ARG A 294 -0.58 -21.81 9.53
CA ARG A 294 0.44 -21.81 10.57
C ARG A 294 -0.14 -21.55 11.96
N ASP A 295 -1.08 -20.61 12.05
CA ASP A 295 -1.69 -20.17 13.31
C ASP A 295 -3.04 -20.84 13.58
N ARG A 296 -3.56 -21.61 12.61
CA ARG A 296 -4.91 -22.17 12.60
C ARG A 296 -6.00 -21.10 12.74
N ASP A 297 -5.76 -19.91 12.16
CA ASP A 297 -6.69 -18.79 12.20
C ASP A 297 -7.80 -18.94 11.15
N GLY A 298 -9.02 -19.25 11.60
CA GLY A 298 -10.18 -19.42 10.74
C GLY A 298 -10.65 -18.14 10.05
N ARG A 299 -10.33 -16.95 10.59
CA ARG A 299 -10.69 -15.66 9.98
C ARG A 299 -9.83 -15.41 8.75
N PHE A 300 -8.55 -15.73 8.83
CA PHE A 300 -7.64 -15.67 7.67
C PHE A 300 -8.01 -16.71 6.62
N ALA A 301 -8.45 -17.91 7.03
CA ALA A 301 -8.99 -18.91 6.11
C ALA A 301 -10.21 -18.39 5.35
N THR A 302 -11.13 -17.69 6.03
CA THR A 302 -12.28 -17.04 5.40
C THR A 302 -11.87 -16.02 4.34
N VAL A 303 -10.85 -15.19 4.60
CA VAL A 303 -10.38 -14.21 3.61
C VAL A 303 -9.76 -14.91 2.40
N ALA A 304 -8.86 -15.88 2.61
CA ALA A 304 -8.24 -16.66 1.53
C ALA A 304 -9.29 -17.34 0.64
N LYS A 305 -10.25 -18.05 1.23
CA LYS A 305 -11.36 -18.67 0.48
C LYS A 305 -12.24 -17.64 -0.23
N SER A 306 -12.45 -16.46 0.34
CA SER A 306 -13.19 -15.40 -0.36
C SER A 306 -12.46 -14.89 -1.60
N ILE A 307 -11.12 -14.83 -1.59
CA ILE A 307 -10.32 -14.44 -2.76
C ILE A 307 -10.48 -15.50 -3.86
N GLU A 308 -10.34 -16.78 -3.49
CA GLU A 308 -10.51 -17.91 -4.42
C GLU A 308 -11.88 -17.88 -5.09
N GLN A 309 -12.95 -17.66 -4.31
CA GLN A 309 -14.33 -17.63 -4.79
C GLN A 309 -14.65 -16.42 -5.68
N ARG A 310 -14.01 -15.27 -5.44
CA ARG A 310 -14.22 -14.06 -6.28
C ARG A 310 -13.74 -14.28 -7.71
N GLY A 311 -12.70 -15.10 -7.89
CA GLY A 311 -12.11 -15.36 -9.20
C GLY A 311 -11.60 -14.10 -9.94
N THR A 312 -11.37 -13.01 -9.21
CA THR A 312 -10.80 -11.77 -9.73
C THR A 312 -9.29 -11.71 -9.48
N GLY A 313 -8.61 -10.82 -10.19
CA GLY A 313 -7.16 -10.65 -10.08
C GLY A 313 -6.37 -11.69 -10.87
N GLU A 314 -5.05 -11.67 -10.67
CA GLU A 314 -4.09 -12.45 -11.45
C GLU A 314 -3.68 -13.71 -10.69
N LEU A 315 -4.65 -14.51 -10.22
CA LEU A 315 -4.42 -15.60 -9.26
C LEU A 315 -3.37 -16.62 -9.71
N GLY A 316 -3.23 -16.85 -11.03
CA GLY A 316 -2.23 -17.77 -11.58
C GLY A 316 -0.78 -17.36 -11.30
N ASP A 317 -0.53 -16.12 -10.89
CA ASP A 317 0.81 -15.68 -10.45
C ASP A 317 1.24 -16.34 -9.14
N PHE A 318 0.29 -16.73 -8.28
CA PHE A 318 0.59 -17.40 -7.02
C PHE A 318 0.91 -18.90 -7.19
N LEU A 319 0.71 -19.47 -8.39
CA LEU A 319 1.02 -20.88 -8.63
C LEU A 319 2.51 -21.16 -8.38
N ALA A 320 3.41 -20.29 -8.86
CA ALA A 320 4.84 -20.44 -8.64
C ALA A 320 5.22 -20.47 -7.15
N GLU A 321 4.58 -19.62 -6.33
CA GLU A 321 4.80 -19.57 -4.88
C GLU A 321 4.38 -20.88 -4.20
N VAL A 322 3.27 -21.47 -4.65
CA VAL A 322 2.73 -22.74 -4.10
C VAL A 322 3.54 -23.94 -4.58
N LEU A 323 4.10 -23.89 -5.79
CA LEU A 323 5.03 -24.92 -6.29
C LEU A 323 6.36 -24.88 -5.52
N GLU A 324 6.88 -23.69 -5.22
CA GLU A 324 8.08 -23.52 -4.42
C GLU A 324 7.87 -23.94 -2.96
N ARG A 325 6.66 -23.69 -2.42
CA ARG A 325 6.29 -24.02 -1.04
C ARG A 325 5.01 -24.86 -1.00
N PRO A 326 5.09 -26.19 -1.25
CA PRO A 326 3.91 -27.05 -1.34
C PRO A 326 3.03 -27.11 -0.09
N GLU A 327 3.55 -26.78 1.09
CA GLU A 327 2.75 -26.62 2.31
C GLU A 327 1.67 -25.53 2.14
N LEU A 328 1.90 -24.59 1.23
CA LEU A 328 0.92 -23.64 0.74
C LEU A 328 -0.13 -24.27 -0.18
N SER A 329 -0.36 -25.57 -0.14
CA SER A 329 -1.53 -26.20 -0.76
C SER A 329 -2.36 -26.99 0.25
N ALA A 330 -1.99 -27.00 1.54
CA ALA A 330 -2.75 -27.72 2.55
C ALA A 330 -4.16 -27.15 2.73
N VAL A 331 -5.10 -28.02 3.08
CA VAL A 331 -6.48 -27.66 3.48
C VAL A 331 -6.43 -26.69 4.64
N LEU A 332 -7.10 -25.55 4.46
CA LEU A 332 -7.23 -24.50 5.47
C LEU A 332 -7.97 -25.01 6.72
N PRO A 333 -7.72 -24.41 7.90
CA PRO A 333 -8.56 -24.65 9.08
C PRO A 333 -10.03 -24.26 8.81
N ALA A 334 -10.91 -24.69 9.71
CA ALA A 334 -12.32 -24.31 9.63
C ALA A 334 -12.48 -22.79 9.56
N ALA A 335 -13.30 -22.33 8.61
CA ALA A 335 -13.56 -20.92 8.41
C ALA A 335 -14.28 -20.32 9.63
N GLU A 336 -13.84 -19.13 10.05
CA GLU A 336 -14.46 -18.34 11.11
C GLU A 336 -14.93 -16.99 10.56
N PRO A 337 -16.00 -16.40 11.12
CA PRO A 337 -16.49 -15.10 10.67
C PRO A 337 -15.44 -13.99 10.78
N VAL A 338 -15.29 -13.21 9.71
CA VAL A 338 -14.52 -11.96 9.75
C VAL A 338 -15.35 -10.81 10.37
N PRO A 339 -14.71 -9.78 10.96
CA PRO A 339 -15.44 -8.64 11.51
C PRO A 339 -16.33 -7.95 10.48
N THR A 340 -17.63 -7.91 10.75
CA THR A 340 -18.64 -7.23 9.92
C THR A 340 -19.53 -6.26 10.70
N ASP A 341 -19.34 -6.18 12.01
CA ASP A 341 -19.99 -5.21 12.89
C ASP A 341 -18.94 -4.66 13.87
N PHE A 342 -18.41 -3.47 13.59
CA PHE A 342 -17.36 -2.85 14.41
C PHE A 342 -17.29 -1.33 14.26
N ALA A 343 -16.62 -0.68 15.21
CA ALA A 343 -16.17 0.71 15.11
C ALA A 343 -14.73 0.76 15.65
N GLU A 344 -13.78 0.55 14.76
CA GLU A 344 -12.37 0.37 15.06
C GLU A 344 -11.61 1.69 14.90
N HIS A 345 -10.69 1.99 15.82
CA HIS A 345 -9.91 3.22 15.83
C HIS A 345 -8.43 2.88 15.74
N PHE A 346 -7.72 3.51 14.82
CA PHE A 346 -6.30 3.32 14.56
C PHE A 346 -5.53 4.62 14.87
N PRO A 347 -5.14 4.85 16.14
CA PRO A 347 -4.43 6.05 16.56
C PRO A 347 -3.17 6.35 15.76
N THR A 348 -2.37 5.35 15.39
CA THR A 348 -1.06 5.60 14.75
C THR A 348 -1.13 6.09 13.31
N GLN A 349 -2.31 5.96 12.68
CA GLN A 349 -2.61 6.54 11.37
C GLN A 349 -3.80 7.50 11.40
N GLY A 350 -4.24 7.92 12.60
CA GLY A 350 -5.31 8.89 12.80
C GLY A 350 -6.60 8.59 12.03
N SER A 351 -7.02 7.32 12.01
CA SER A 351 -8.20 6.88 11.24
C SER A 351 -9.16 6.05 12.08
N ALA A 352 -10.42 5.99 11.67
CA ALA A 352 -11.41 5.07 12.20
C ALA A 352 -12.18 4.40 11.07
N ARG A 353 -12.47 3.11 11.26
CA ARG A 353 -13.24 2.28 10.34
C ARG A 353 -14.50 1.80 11.03
N ILE A 354 -15.64 1.94 10.38
CA ILE A 354 -16.94 1.54 10.91
C ILE A 354 -17.58 0.62 9.89
N ARG A 355 -18.11 -0.52 10.34
CA ARG A 355 -18.84 -1.45 9.49
C ARG A 355 -20.09 -1.96 10.19
N ARG A 356 -21.20 -2.00 9.45
CA ARG A 356 -22.48 -2.63 9.82
C ARG A 356 -22.96 -3.44 8.61
N GLY A 357 -22.55 -4.70 8.51
CA GLY A 357 -22.85 -5.54 7.36
C GLY A 357 -22.20 -5.02 6.07
N ASP A 358 -23.03 -4.52 5.15
CA ASP A 358 -22.65 -3.96 3.85
C ASP A 358 -22.47 -2.43 3.86
N ARG A 359 -22.75 -1.77 4.99
CA ARG A 359 -22.41 -0.37 5.22
C ARG A 359 -21.02 -0.24 5.81
N THR A 360 -20.15 0.53 5.17
CA THR A 360 -18.81 0.87 5.68
C THR A 360 -18.58 2.37 5.66
N ALA A 361 -17.81 2.87 6.61
CA ALA A 361 -17.37 4.26 6.64
C ALA A 361 -15.93 4.38 7.13
N THR A 362 -15.25 5.42 6.65
CA THR A 362 -13.92 5.82 7.11
C THR A 362 -13.96 7.25 7.60
N VAL A 363 -13.38 7.51 8.78
CA VAL A 363 -13.07 8.86 9.26
C VAL A 363 -11.55 9.00 9.29
N PHE A 364 -11.00 10.06 8.71
CA PHE A 364 -9.56 10.23 8.59
C PHE A 364 -9.13 11.63 9.01
N GLY A 365 -8.16 11.68 9.93
CA GLY A 365 -7.47 12.88 10.37
C GLY A 365 -5.96 12.70 10.54
N GLY A 366 -5.39 11.58 10.09
CA GLY A 366 -3.97 11.25 10.24
C GLY A 366 -3.09 11.73 9.09
N THR A 367 -3.36 12.93 8.57
CA THR A 367 -2.55 13.54 7.51
C THR A 367 -1.17 13.95 8.04
N ASP A 368 -0.12 13.77 7.23
CA ASP A 368 1.24 14.20 7.59
C ASP A 368 1.47 15.70 7.32
N PHE A 369 0.46 16.42 6.77
CA PHE A 369 0.60 17.81 6.34
C PHE A 369 0.86 18.79 7.48
N HIS A 370 0.41 18.49 8.70
CA HIS A 370 0.64 19.36 9.87
C HIS A 370 2.07 19.28 10.39
N ASP A 371 2.65 18.07 10.38
CA ASP A 371 4.05 17.86 10.76
C ASP A 371 5.01 18.31 9.65
N LEU A 372 4.67 17.98 8.40
CA LEU A 372 5.46 18.25 7.21
C LEU A 372 4.58 18.96 6.18
N PRO A 373 4.49 20.31 6.22
CA PRO A 373 3.60 21.09 5.37
C PRO A 373 4.19 21.22 3.96
N VAL A 374 4.41 20.10 3.29
CA VAL A 374 4.83 19.95 1.90
C VAL A 374 3.97 18.89 1.24
N ILE A 375 3.79 19.01 -0.07
CA ILE A 375 3.12 17.97 -0.87
C ILE A 375 4.23 17.20 -1.56
N SER A 376 4.45 15.97 -1.12
CA SER A 376 5.51 15.10 -1.63
C SER A 376 5.08 13.64 -1.59
N SER A 377 5.74 12.81 -2.41
CA SER A 377 5.65 11.35 -2.30
C SER A 377 6.13 10.91 -0.91
N GLY A 378 5.47 9.92 -0.32
CA GLY A 378 5.77 9.46 1.04
C GLY A 378 5.03 10.23 2.14
N LEU A 379 4.08 11.10 1.80
CA LEU A 379 3.24 11.82 2.76
C LEU A 379 1.76 11.60 2.49
N SER A 380 0.99 11.37 3.56
CA SER A 380 -0.45 11.26 3.50
C SER A 380 -1.07 12.66 3.46
N THR A 381 -1.37 13.16 2.26
CA THR A 381 -1.81 14.56 2.03
C THR A 381 -3.18 14.70 1.37
N ASN A 382 -3.86 13.58 1.10
CA ASN A 382 -5.22 13.55 0.57
C ASN A 382 -6.20 14.22 1.57
N PRO A 383 -6.99 15.22 1.16
CA PRO A 383 -7.89 15.95 2.05
C PRO A 383 -9.22 15.23 2.32
N THR A 384 -9.41 14.01 1.82
CA THR A 384 -10.58 13.19 2.15
C THR A 384 -10.58 12.86 3.64
N PHE A 385 -11.53 13.42 4.39
CA PHE A 385 -11.66 13.15 5.82
C PHE A 385 -12.82 12.18 6.16
N PHE A 386 -13.70 11.91 5.20
CA PHE A 386 -14.79 10.94 5.37
C PHE A 386 -15.11 10.18 4.08
N LYS A 387 -15.47 8.89 4.21
CA LYS A 387 -15.97 8.01 3.14
C LYS A 387 -17.17 7.21 3.64
N LEU A 388 -18.07 6.84 2.73
CA LEU A 388 -19.24 6.01 3.03
C LEU A 388 -19.56 5.08 1.87
N ARG A 389 -19.91 3.84 2.18
CA ARG A 389 -20.43 2.86 1.23
C ARG A 389 -21.68 2.21 1.82
N GLN A 390 -22.65 1.96 0.95
CA GLN A 390 -23.79 1.06 1.16
C GLN A 390 -23.83 0.12 -0.05
N GLY A 391 -23.35 -1.11 0.10
CA GLY A 391 -23.26 -2.05 -1.01
C GLY A 391 -22.51 -1.46 -2.23
N ALA A 392 -23.23 -1.28 -3.34
CA ALA A 392 -22.69 -0.71 -4.57
C ALA A 392 -22.74 0.83 -4.66
N ALA A 393 -23.50 1.52 -3.78
CA ALA A 393 -23.51 2.97 -3.71
C ALA A 393 -22.33 3.45 -2.85
N ILE A 394 -21.40 4.21 -3.46
CA ILE A 394 -20.11 4.56 -2.84
C ILE A 394 -19.87 6.06 -2.94
N LEU A 395 -19.69 6.68 -1.78
CA LEU A 395 -19.16 8.04 -1.59
C LEU A 395 -17.66 7.91 -1.29
N ASP A 396 -16.84 8.07 -2.33
CA ASP A 396 -15.39 7.88 -2.27
C ASP A 396 -14.67 9.00 -1.53
N SER A 397 -15.30 10.18 -1.39
CA SER A 397 -14.78 11.23 -0.52
C SER A 397 -15.82 12.27 -0.11
N VAL A 398 -15.66 12.76 1.12
CA VAL A 398 -16.11 14.07 1.57
C VAL A 398 -14.90 14.95 1.82
N ARG A 399 -14.91 16.15 1.26
CA ARG A 399 -13.85 17.17 1.37
C ARG A 399 -14.45 18.53 1.64
N LEU A 400 -13.65 19.45 2.20
CA LEU A 400 -14.06 20.82 2.53
C LEU A 400 -12.95 21.78 2.08
N SER A 401 -13.31 22.82 1.34
CA SER A 401 -12.41 23.91 0.96
C SER A 401 -13.03 25.27 1.32
N PRO A 402 -12.49 25.96 2.34
CA PRO A 402 -12.78 27.36 2.61
C PRO A 402 -12.08 28.28 1.59
N GLN A 403 -12.72 29.37 1.18
CA GLN A 403 -12.12 30.44 0.37
C GLN A 403 -11.26 31.35 1.24
N PHE A 404 -10.27 30.77 1.93
CA PHE A 404 -9.45 31.46 2.93
C PHE A 404 -8.02 31.60 2.43
N PHE A 405 -7.69 32.74 1.82
CA PHE A 405 -6.33 33.08 1.36
C PHE A 405 -5.65 32.00 0.50
N SER A 406 -6.42 31.23 -0.27
CA SER A 406 -5.96 30.09 -1.08
C SER A 406 -5.11 29.09 -0.30
N THR A 407 -5.41 28.88 0.99
CA THR A 407 -4.77 27.82 1.79
C THR A 407 -5.27 26.42 1.40
N GLY A 408 -6.37 26.35 0.65
CA GLY A 408 -6.92 25.12 0.09
C GLY A 408 -7.77 24.34 1.08
N HIS A 409 -7.80 23.03 0.89
CA HIS A 409 -8.65 22.11 1.65
C HIS A 409 -8.33 22.07 3.15
N PHE A 410 -9.39 21.88 3.94
CA PHE A 410 -9.31 21.41 5.32
C PHE A 410 -8.53 20.08 5.40
N ARG A 411 -7.59 20.02 6.33
CA ARG A 411 -6.86 18.82 6.72
C ARG A 411 -6.86 18.78 8.24
N SER A 412 -7.46 17.75 8.81
CA SER A 412 -7.57 17.67 10.27
C SER A 412 -6.21 17.53 10.93
N ASP A 413 -6.00 18.24 12.03
CA ASP A 413 -4.92 18.03 12.98
C ASP A 413 -5.31 16.89 13.94
N GLY A 414 -5.20 15.67 13.42
CA GLY A 414 -5.51 14.45 14.16
C GLY A 414 -6.99 14.05 14.15
N LEU A 415 -7.28 12.95 14.83
CA LEU A 415 -8.60 12.37 15.00
C LEU A 415 -8.82 12.06 16.48
N ARG A 416 -9.94 12.52 17.04
CA ARG A 416 -10.31 12.21 18.42
C ARG A 416 -11.62 11.46 18.47
N ARG A 417 -11.63 10.28 19.10
CA ARG A 417 -12.87 9.59 19.47
C ARG A 417 -13.51 10.32 20.66
N THR A 418 -14.75 10.76 20.48
CA THR A 418 -15.52 11.55 21.46
C THR A 418 -16.66 10.77 22.11
N GLY A 419 -16.96 9.59 21.58
CA GLY A 419 -17.88 8.61 22.16
C GLY A 419 -17.78 7.29 21.38
N ASP A 420 -18.62 6.32 21.73
CA ASP A 420 -18.55 4.97 21.13
C ASP A 420 -18.66 5.00 19.61
N ARG A 421 -19.46 5.93 19.08
CA ARG A 421 -19.75 6.08 17.65
C ARG A 421 -19.62 7.53 17.17
N SER A 422 -18.77 8.31 17.86
CA SER A 422 -18.59 9.73 17.59
C SER A 422 -17.10 10.08 17.51
N PHE A 423 -16.75 10.82 16.48
CA PHE A 423 -15.39 11.23 16.17
C PHE A 423 -15.36 12.72 15.87
N LYS A 424 -14.24 13.37 16.22
CA LYS A 424 -14.03 14.79 16.01
C LYS A 424 -12.70 15.03 15.32
N LEU A 425 -12.78 15.85 14.28
CA LEU A 425 -11.69 16.37 13.47
C LEU A 425 -11.64 17.89 13.69
N ALA A 426 -10.47 18.49 13.71
CA ALA A 426 -10.33 19.92 13.92
C ALA A 426 -9.08 20.47 13.25
N ASP A 427 -9.11 21.74 12.86
CA ASP A 427 -7.95 22.49 12.35
C ASP A 427 -8.13 24.00 12.66
N GLU A 428 -7.01 24.69 12.82
CA GLU A 428 -6.94 26.15 12.91
C GLU A 428 -5.92 26.70 11.92
N VAL A 429 -6.40 27.34 10.85
CA VAL A 429 -5.56 27.97 9.84
C VAL A 429 -5.33 29.43 10.20
N LYS A 430 -4.06 29.86 10.25
CA LYS A 430 -3.65 31.25 10.51
C LYS A 430 -2.86 31.82 9.34
N VAL A 431 -3.30 32.97 8.84
CA VAL A 431 -2.63 33.67 7.73
C VAL A 431 -2.14 35.04 8.20
N PRO A 432 -0.83 35.34 8.11
CA PRO A 432 -0.28 36.59 8.58
C PRO A 432 -0.42 37.73 7.56
N TYR A 433 -0.77 38.91 8.06
CA TYR A 433 -0.38 40.19 7.49
C TYR A 433 0.88 40.68 8.20
N HIS A 434 1.96 40.85 7.44
CA HIS A 434 3.24 41.31 7.99
C HIS A 434 3.26 42.82 8.17
N LEU A 435 3.53 43.27 9.38
CA LEU A 435 3.70 44.68 9.71
C LEU A 435 5.09 45.19 9.26
N PRO A 436 5.33 46.52 9.31
CA PRO A 436 6.62 47.08 8.96
C PRO A 436 7.77 46.45 9.75
N LEU A 437 8.85 46.11 9.05
CA LEU A 437 10.07 45.56 9.65
C LEU A 437 10.59 46.53 10.74
N PRO A 438 10.90 46.06 11.96
CA PRO A 438 11.44 46.92 13.01
C PRO A 438 12.73 47.61 12.56
N LYS A 439 12.93 48.88 12.94
CA LYS A 439 14.03 49.73 12.44
C LYS A 439 15.41 49.05 12.54
N ARG A 440 15.66 48.28 13.61
CA ARG A 440 16.92 47.57 13.85
C ARG A 440 17.28 46.48 12.83
N TYR A 441 16.29 45.93 12.12
CA TYR A 441 16.51 44.92 11.08
C TYR A 441 16.50 45.52 9.66
N ARG A 442 16.21 46.81 9.52
CA ARG A 442 16.14 47.45 8.21
C ARG A 442 17.52 47.62 7.62
N ARG A 443 17.64 47.23 6.35
CA ARG A 443 18.83 47.49 5.55
C ARG A 443 18.62 48.74 4.71
N LYS A 444 19.68 49.54 4.55
CA LYS A 444 19.65 50.75 3.72
C LYS A 444 19.46 50.44 2.23
N ASP A 445 19.95 49.28 1.77
CA ASP A 445 19.85 48.81 0.39
C ASP A 445 18.52 48.11 0.07
N GLY A 446 17.71 47.78 1.08
CA GLY A 446 16.48 47.01 0.92
C GLY A 446 16.69 45.54 0.49
N LEU A 447 17.93 45.06 0.42
CA LEU A 447 18.27 43.72 -0.05
C LEU A 447 18.22 42.71 1.09
N TYR A 448 17.02 42.19 1.36
CA TYR A 448 16.83 41.13 2.36
C TYR A 448 17.05 39.75 1.75
N ALA A 449 17.37 38.77 2.61
CA ALA A 449 17.44 37.37 2.20
C ALA A 449 16.05 36.85 1.78
N LEU A 450 16.04 35.94 0.81
CA LEU A 450 14.85 35.18 0.46
C LEU A 450 14.47 34.32 1.67
N THR A 451 13.28 34.54 2.22
CA THR A 451 12.78 33.82 3.41
C THR A 451 11.34 33.33 3.16
N PRO A 452 10.91 32.23 3.79
CA PRO A 452 9.56 31.72 3.65
C PRO A 452 8.55 32.50 4.51
N ASP A 453 7.38 32.78 3.95
CA ASP A 453 6.16 33.18 4.68
C ASP A 453 5.49 31.97 5.35
N GLY A 454 5.66 30.79 4.75
CA GLY A 454 4.87 29.57 4.99
C GLY A 454 3.95 29.20 3.82
N ARG A 455 3.61 30.18 2.97
CA ARG A 455 2.87 29.98 1.71
C ARG A 455 3.74 30.21 0.47
N PHE A 456 4.60 31.21 0.52
CA PHE A 456 5.51 31.57 -0.57
C PHE A 456 6.86 32.08 -0.03
N TYR A 457 7.82 32.32 -0.92
CA TYR A 457 9.13 32.89 -0.60
C TYR A 457 9.23 34.32 -1.13
N ALA A 458 9.81 35.23 -0.35
CA ALA A 458 10.14 36.59 -0.80
C ALA A 458 11.27 37.22 0.03
N SER A 459 11.95 38.20 -0.55
CA SER A 459 13.01 38.99 0.09
C SER A 459 12.45 40.10 0.96
N MET A 460 11.63 39.73 1.96
CA MET A 460 10.96 40.68 2.86
C MET A 460 11.43 40.60 4.32
N ASP A 461 12.28 39.63 4.69
CA ASP A 461 12.65 39.33 6.09
C ASP A 461 11.43 39.01 6.97
N PHE A 462 10.67 37.98 6.59
CA PHE A 462 9.48 37.53 7.32
C PHE A 462 9.73 37.11 8.78
N PRO A 463 10.86 36.48 9.16
CA PRO A 463 11.10 36.07 10.54
C PRO A 463 11.08 37.23 11.54
N HIS A 464 11.55 38.42 11.13
CA HIS A 464 11.65 39.59 12.02
C HIS A 464 10.45 40.53 11.96
N ARG A 465 9.46 40.28 11.10
CA ARG A 465 8.27 41.11 11.02
C ARG A 465 7.24 40.71 12.07
N PRO A 466 6.71 41.68 12.84
CA PRO A 466 5.49 41.46 13.60
C PRO A 466 4.35 41.09 12.66
N LYS A 467 3.41 40.26 13.15
CA LYS A 467 2.32 39.71 12.34
C LYS A 467 0.98 40.02 12.98
N GLN A 468 -0.01 40.35 12.16
CA GLN A 468 -1.42 40.30 12.52
C GLN A 468 -2.04 39.12 11.78
N TYR A 469 -2.73 38.24 12.50
CA TYR A 469 -3.26 37.02 11.90
C TYR A 469 -4.75 37.16 11.57
N ARG A 470 -5.12 36.65 10.40
CA ARG A 470 -6.47 36.19 10.10
C ARG A 470 -6.56 34.72 10.49
N THR A 471 -7.67 34.30 11.05
CA THR A 471 -7.84 32.95 11.59
C THR A 471 -9.14 32.32 11.10
N LEU A 472 -9.05 31.04 10.74
CA LEU A 472 -10.20 30.20 10.46
C LEU A 472 -10.09 28.94 11.33
N ARG A 473 -11.16 28.63 12.07
CA ARG A 473 -11.29 27.39 12.84
C ARG A 473 -12.33 26.51 12.17
N THR A 474 -11.97 25.25 11.97
CA THR A 474 -12.86 24.24 11.43
C THR A 474 -12.93 23.08 12.40
N GLU A 475 -14.14 22.68 12.75
CA GLU A 475 -14.41 21.47 13.50
C GLU A 475 -15.43 20.62 12.75
N VAL A 476 -15.12 19.34 12.58
CA VAL A 476 -16.05 18.36 11.99
C VAL A 476 -16.32 17.27 13.00
N THR A 477 -17.56 17.19 13.47
CA THR A 477 -18.03 16.09 14.32
C THR A 477 -18.80 15.08 13.47
N VAL A 478 -18.32 13.84 13.46
CA VAL A 478 -18.93 12.69 12.77
C VAL A 478 -19.62 11.80 13.80
N VAL A 479 -20.91 11.53 13.61
CA VAL A 479 -21.70 10.67 14.49
C VAL A 479 -22.41 9.61 13.67
N GLU A 480 -22.18 8.33 13.99
CA GLU A 480 -23.01 7.25 13.43
C GLU A 480 -24.42 7.31 14.03
N VAL A 481 -25.43 7.25 13.17
CA VAL A 481 -26.85 7.19 13.53
C VAL A 481 -27.48 5.98 12.86
N GLY A 482 -28.69 5.58 13.27
CA GLY A 482 -29.36 4.33 12.87
C GLY A 482 -28.98 3.79 11.47
N ASN A 483 -29.44 4.45 10.41
CA ASN A 483 -29.13 4.09 9.04
C ASN A 483 -28.06 4.98 8.35
N GLY A 484 -27.13 5.61 9.07
CA GLY A 484 -26.11 6.43 8.40
C GLY A 484 -25.26 7.29 9.33
N PHE A 485 -24.95 8.51 8.90
CA PHE A 485 -24.02 9.41 9.60
C PHE A 485 -24.49 10.86 9.58
N ASP A 486 -24.25 11.56 10.67
CA ASP A 486 -24.35 13.02 10.74
C ASP A 486 -22.96 13.62 10.83
N LEU A 487 -22.64 14.51 9.88
CA LEU A 487 -21.41 15.30 9.84
C LEU A 487 -21.78 16.75 10.18
N THR A 488 -21.38 17.22 11.35
CA THR A 488 -21.57 18.62 11.77
C THR A 488 -20.29 19.39 11.55
N PHE A 489 -20.38 20.47 10.78
CA PHE A 489 -19.31 21.40 10.48
C PHE A 489 -19.54 22.67 11.29
N ASP A 490 -18.72 22.92 12.29
CA ASP A 490 -18.67 24.18 13.02
C ASP A 490 -17.49 24.99 12.44
N LEU A 491 -17.82 26.03 11.67
CA LEU A 491 -16.86 26.90 10.98
C LEU A 491 -16.89 28.28 11.63
N ASP A 492 -15.76 28.73 12.18
CA ASP A 492 -15.66 29.97 12.95
C ASP A 492 -14.41 30.78 12.58
N GLY A 493 -14.38 32.06 12.94
CA GLY A 493 -13.31 33.01 12.62
C GLY A 493 -13.70 34.02 11.55
N ASP A 494 -12.79 34.29 10.63
CA ASP A 494 -12.98 35.36 9.64
C ASP A 494 -14.00 35.03 8.55
N GLU A 495 -14.81 36.03 8.19
CA GLU A 495 -15.88 35.86 7.20
C GLU A 495 -15.33 35.51 5.81
N THR A 496 -15.79 34.38 5.28
CA THR A 496 -15.50 33.94 3.91
C THR A 496 -16.54 32.93 3.42
N SER A 497 -16.41 32.43 2.19
CA SER A 497 -17.23 31.36 1.64
C SER A 497 -16.56 29.99 1.81
N TYR A 498 -17.32 28.91 1.73
CA TYR A 498 -16.78 27.53 1.69
C TYR A 498 -17.56 26.64 0.73
N ALA A 499 -16.94 25.52 0.35
CA ALA A 499 -17.58 24.44 -0.38
C ALA A 499 -17.24 23.08 0.27
N ILE A 500 -18.25 22.23 0.44
CA ILE A 500 -18.14 20.81 0.79
C ILE A 500 -18.34 20.01 -0.48
N GLU A 501 -17.42 19.09 -0.79
CA GLU A 501 -17.51 18.16 -1.92
C GLU A 501 -17.98 16.79 -1.45
N LEU A 502 -18.97 16.23 -2.13
CA LEU A 502 -19.33 14.81 -2.05
C LEU A 502 -18.99 14.17 -3.40
N CYS A 503 -17.97 13.31 -3.45
CA CYS A 503 -17.58 12.63 -4.68
C CYS A 503 -18.07 11.18 -4.68
N PHE A 504 -19.09 10.90 -5.51
CA PHE A 504 -19.65 9.57 -5.68
C PHE A 504 -18.95 8.82 -6.81
N ARG A 505 -18.64 7.54 -6.57
CA ARG A 505 -18.04 6.66 -7.58
C ARG A 505 -18.99 6.50 -8.76
N PRO A 506 -18.56 6.61 -10.04
CA PRO A 506 -19.44 6.38 -11.19
C PRO A 506 -20.11 5.01 -11.20
N GLY A 507 -21.27 4.91 -11.86
CA GLY A 507 -22.04 3.65 -11.99
C GLY A 507 -23.51 3.74 -11.55
N GLY A 508 -23.91 4.87 -10.98
CA GLY A 508 -25.26 5.14 -10.49
C GLY A 508 -25.83 6.46 -10.98
N THR A 509 -26.96 6.85 -10.39
CA THR A 509 -27.70 8.05 -10.77
C THR A 509 -27.87 8.99 -9.60
N LEU A 510 -27.61 10.28 -9.83
CA LEU A 510 -27.91 11.36 -8.89
C LEU A 510 -29.33 11.91 -9.13
N ALA A 511 -30.03 12.20 -8.04
CA ALA A 511 -31.33 12.89 -8.06
C ALA A 511 -31.35 14.01 -7.02
N GLY A 512 -32.20 15.02 -7.22
CA GLY A 512 -32.34 16.16 -6.31
C GLY A 512 -31.19 17.17 -6.35
N VAL A 513 -30.35 17.12 -7.40
CA VAL A 513 -29.20 18.03 -7.59
C VAL A 513 -29.30 18.74 -8.94
N GLU A 514 -28.70 19.92 -9.04
CA GLU A 514 -28.57 20.67 -10.28
C GLU A 514 -27.20 20.43 -10.91
N ALA A 515 -27.15 20.20 -12.22
CA ALA A 515 -25.89 20.13 -12.95
C ALA A 515 -25.20 21.50 -13.02
N LEU A 516 -23.87 21.49 -13.00
CA LEU A 516 -23.01 22.64 -13.21
C LEU A 516 -22.38 22.58 -14.61
N ASP A 517 -21.77 23.69 -15.04
CA ASP A 517 -21.17 23.82 -16.38
C ASP A 517 -20.09 22.77 -16.67
N ALA A 518 -19.31 22.39 -15.65
CA ALA A 518 -18.29 21.36 -15.77
C ALA A 518 -18.91 19.95 -15.68
N PRO A 519 -18.65 19.04 -16.63
CA PRO A 519 -19.18 17.68 -16.60
C PRO A 519 -18.87 16.94 -15.29
N GLY A 520 -19.86 16.21 -14.78
CA GLY A 520 -19.75 15.48 -13.52
C GLY A 520 -19.83 16.35 -12.27
N ASN A 521 -20.03 17.66 -12.40
CA ASN A 521 -20.22 18.56 -11.27
C ASN A 521 -21.70 18.90 -11.09
N TYR A 522 -22.13 18.88 -9.84
CA TYR A 522 -23.50 19.13 -9.43
C TYR A 522 -23.53 19.99 -8.16
N GLN A 523 -24.66 20.60 -7.85
CA GLN A 523 -24.89 21.31 -6.60
C GLN A 523 -26.22 20.87 -5.97
N LEU A 524 -26.20 20.70 -4.65
CA LEU A 524 -27.42 20.52 -3.87
C LEU A 524 -27.90 21.88 -3.33
N VAL A 525 -28.78 22.54 -4.09
CA VAL A 525 -29.28 23.89 -3.77
C VAL A 525 -30.24 23.88 -2.58
N GLY A 526 -31.09 22.87 -2.46
CA GLY A 526 -32.06 22.73 -1.38
C GLY A 526 -32.57 21.30 -1.27
N GLY A 527 -33.38 21.01 -0.25
CA GLY A 527 -33.94 19.67 -0.04
C GLY A 527 -32.85 18.62 0.20
N THR A 528 -33.07 17.41 -0.28
CA THR A 528 -32.14 16.27 -0.17
C THR A 528 -31.82 15.73 -1.55
N GLY A 529 -30.56 15.37 -1.77
CA GLY A 529 -30.13 14.62 -2.95
C GLY A 529 -30.01 13.14 -2.64
N SER A 530 -29.91 12.31 -3.68
CA SER A 530 -29.59 10.90 -3.53
C SER A 530 -28.75 10.35 -4.66
N TYR A 531 -27.91 9.38 -4.32
CA TYR A 531 -27.12 8.58 -5.25
C TYR A 531 -27.54 7.11 -5.16
N THR A 532 -27.93 6.52 -6.29
CA THR A 532 -28.48 5.15 -6.34
C THR A 532 -27.72 4.27 -7.32
N VAL A 533 -27.35 3.06 -6.89
CA VAL A 533 -26.75 2.00 -7.71
C VAL A 533 -27.49 0.68 -7.46
N GLY A 534 -28.31 0.26 -8.42
CA GLY A 534 -29.19 -0.90 -8.25
C GLY A 534 -30.18 -0.66 -7.09
N SER A 535 -30.20 -1.57 -6.12
CA SER A 535 -31.02 -1.43 -4.91
C SER A 535 -30.38 -0.58 -3.81
N ASN A 536 -29.10 -0.22 -3.93
CA ASN A 536 -28.36 0.49 -2.88
C ASN A 536 -28.48 2.00 -3.08
N ARG A 537 -28.70 2.74 -1.99
CA ARG A 537 -28.88 4.18 -2.06
C ARG A 537 -28.21 4.93 -0.91
N ILE A 538 -27.62 6.08 -1.23
CA ILE A 538 -27.14 7.08 -0.26
C ILE A 538 -27.95 8.37 -0.47
N GLU A 539 -28.70 8.78 0.54
CA GLU A 539 -29.29 10.13 0.61
C GLU A 539 -28.34 11.09 1.32
N PHE A 540 -28.33 12.34 0.87
CA PHE A 540 -27.48 13.38 1.43
C PHE A 540 -28.20 14.74 1.47
N GLY A 541 -27.99 15.52 2.54
CA GLY A 541 -28.54 16.87 2.68
C GLY A 541 -28.65 17.36 4.12
N PRO A 542 -29.35 18.48 4.38
CA PRO A 542 -30.05 19.30 3.40
C PRO A 542 -29.10 20.12 2.50
N GLY A 543 -29.59 20.59 1.36
CA GLY A 543 -28.92 21.59 0.53
C GLY A 543 -28.71 22.92 1.25
N SER A 544 -27.74 23.70 0.77
CA SER A 544 -27.22 24.88 1.48
C SER A 544 -27.34 26.20 0.69
N GLY A 545 -28.15 26.22 -0.37
CA GLY A 545 -28.43 27.41 -1.19
C GLY A 545 -27.76 27.38 -2.56
N ALA A 546 -28.11 28.39 -3.38
CA ALA A 546 -27.70 28.48 -4.79
C ALA A 546 -26.35 29.20 -5.02
N ALA A 547 -25.70 29.68 -3.96
CA ALA A 547 -24.42 30.39 -4.07
C ALA A 547 -23.36 29.46 -4.71
N ARG A 548 -22.64 29.94 -5.72
CA ARG A 548 -21.55 29.17 -6.34
C ARG A 548 -20.24 29.51 -5.62
N VAL A 549 -19.58 28.48 -5.09
CA VAL A 549 -18.27 28.60 -4.43
C VAL A 549 -17.38 27.51 -5.02
N GLY A 550 -16.19 27.89 -5.47
CA GLY A 550 -15.24 26.94 -6.06
C GLY A 550 -14.63 26.01 -5.02
N MET A 551 -14.33 24.78 -5.43
CA MET A 551 -13.48 23.86 -4.67
C MET A 551 -12.01 24.21 -4.93
N ASP A 552 -11.49 25.23 -4.23
CA ASP A 552 -10.10 25.69 -4.41
C ASP A 552 -9.12 24.68 -3.78
N PRO A 553 -8.20 24.05 -4.55
CA PRO A 553 -7.20 23.16 -3.98
C PRO A 553 -6.12 23.90 -3.18
N GLY A 554 -6.00 25.21 -3.35
CA GLY A 554 -5.03 26.09 -2.72
C GLY A 554 -3.80 26.37 -3.59
N GLU A 555 -3.11 27.47 -3.29
CA GLU A 555 -1.96 27.99 -4.06
C GLU A 555 -0.84 26.95 -4.21
N ARG A 556 -0.65 26.11 -3.19
CA ARG A 556 0.36 25.03 -3.21
C ARG A 556 0.18 24.02 -4.34
N TYR A 557 -1.06 23.82 -4.81
CA TYR A 557 -1.35 22.99 -5.97
C TYR A 557 -1.35 23.83 -7.25
N THR A 558 -2.02 24.97 -7.23
CA THR A 558 -2.29 25.75 -8.45
C THR A 558 -1.07 26.48 -9.00
N TYR A 559 -0.05 26.77 -8.18
CA TYR A 559 1.16 27.49 -8.60
C TYR A 559 1.90 26.82 -9.78
N LEU A 560 1.94 25.48 -9.82
CA LEU A 560 2.52 24.71 -10.93
C LEU A 560 1.46 24.15 -11.89
N GLY A 561 0.24 24.70 -11.89
CA GLY A 561 -0.87 24.20 -12.69
C GLY A 561 -1.45 22.86 -12.20
N GLY A 562 -1.11 22.44 -10.99
CA GLY A 562 -1.66 21.24 -10.37
C GLY A 562 -3.14 21.41 -9.99
N ASN A 563 -3.85 20.30 -9.91
CA ASN A 563 -5.22 20.25 -9.40
C ASN A 563 -5.38 19.08 -8.42
N LEU A 564 -6.49 19.06 -7.70
CA LEU A 564 -6.84 17.99 -6.74
C LEU A 564 -8.30 17.56 -6.91
N THR A 565 -8.77 17.50 -8.15
CA THR A 565 -10.15 17.11 -8.46
C THR A 565 -10.24 15.59 -8.45
N PRO A 566 -11.08 14.96 -7.60
CA PRO A 566 -11.26 13.52 -7.61
C PRO A 566 -12.10 13.08 -8.81
N ASP A 567 -11.85 11.89 -9.32
CA ASP A 567 -12.69 11.26 -10.36
C ASP A 567 -14.03 10.85 -9.77
N GLY A 568 -15.14 11.17 -10.46
CA GLY A 568 -16.48 10.78 -10.03
C GLY A 568 -17.56 11.83 -10.31
N LEU A 569 -18.73 11.62 -9.70
CA LEU A 569 -19.83 12.57 -9.68
C LEU A 569 -19.71 13.45 -8.43
N ARG A 570 -19.35 14.71 -8.60
CA ARG A 570 -19.04 15.64 -7.51
C ARG A 570 -20.25 16.53 -7.23
N VAL A 571 -20.82 16.41 -6.04
CA VAL A 571 -21.92 17.26 -5.57
C VAL A 571 -21.40 18.26 -4.55
N TYR A 572 -21.64 19.55 -4.77
CA TYR A 572 -21.21 20.61 -3.88
C TYR A 572 -22.35 21.09 -2.97
N LEU A 573 -22.01 21.34 -1.71
CA LEU A 573 -22.77 22.17 -0.77
C LEU A 573 -21.93 23.38 -0.42
N THR A 574 -22.47 24.58 -0.57
CA THR A 574 -21.74 25.84 -0.41
C THR A 574 -22.35 26.71 0.69
N GLY A 575 -21.57 27.62 1.26
CA GLY A 575 -22.08 28.53 2.27
C GLY A 575 -21.09 29.62 2.65
N ARG A 576 -21.38 30.32 3.75
CA ARG A 576 -20.52 31.36 4.33
C ARG A 576 -20.15 31.02 5.77
N ILE A 577 -18.97 31.47 6.18
CA ILE A 577 -18.40 31.39 7.52
C ILE A 577 -18.58 32.75 8.20
N PRO A 578 -18.88 32.83 9.51
CA PRO A 578 -19.09 31.70 10.43
C PRO A 578 -20.45 31.01 10.22
N THR A 579 -20.48 29.69 10.44
CA THR A 579 -21.72 28.91 10.37
C THR A 579 -21.60 27.58 11.10
N ARG A 580 -22.76 26.98 11.37
CA ARG A 580 -22.89 25.57 11.73
C ARG A 580 -23.73 24.87 10.68
N GLN A 581 -23.12 23.98 9.90
CA GLN A 581 -23.78 23.18 8.86
C GLN A 581 -23.86 21.72 9.30
N VAL A 582 -25.01 21.08 9.13
CA VAL A 582 -25.16 19.64 9.34
C VAL A 582 -25.41 18.97 7.99
N LEU A 583 -24.56 18.01 7.63
CA LEU A 583 -24.77 17.10 6.52
C LEU A 583 -25.22 15.74 7.07
N ARG A 584 -26.41 15.32 6.69
CA ARG A 584 -26.98 14.02 7.00
C ARG A 584 -26.77 13.10 5.82
N LEU A 585 -26.13 11.96 6.07
CA LEU A 585 -25.96 10.87 5.12
C LEU A 585 -26.82 9.70 5.61
N ARG A 586 -27.71 9.18 4.76
CA ARG A 586 -28.60 8.05 5.10
C ARG A 586 -28.47 6.98 4.04
N THR A 587 -28.45 5.73 4.47
CA THR A 587 -28.31 4.57 3.60
C THR A 587 -29.59 3.75 3.62
N ALA A 588 -29.89 3.15 2.46
CA ALA A 588 -31.04 2.27 2.25
C ALA A 588 -30.69 1.20 1.22
#